data_AF-A0A968ZRZ6-F1
#
_entry.id   AF-A0A968ZRZ6-F1
#
_cell.length_a   1.000
_cell.length_b   1.000
_cell.length_c   1.000
_cell.angle_alpha   90.00
_cell.angle_beta   90.00
_cell.angle_gamma   90.00
#
_symmetry.space_group_name_H-M   'P 1'
#
loop_
_entity.id
_entity.type
_entity.pdbx_description
1 polymer ?
#
loop_
_entity_poly.entity_id
_entity_poly.type
_entity_poly.pdbx_seq_one_letter_code
_entity_poly.pdbx_strand_id
1 'polypeptide(L)' 'MLEQACTAQWQLTTEEVEQLLGVRPKCHVHETTFYRGEWCFTKVGKLGTQTAWQVSKVN' A
#
# COMPACT_ATOMS: atom_id res chain seq x y z
N MET A 1 12.37 2.61 5.25
CA MET A 1 11.01 3.19 5.42
C MET A 1 9.90 2.15 5.24
N LEU A 2 9.88 1.36 4.16
CA LEU A 2 8.86 0.30 3.98
C LEU A 2 8.92 -0.81 5.05
N GLU A 3 10.10 -1.20 5.52
CA GLU A 3 10.25 -2.16 6.62
C GLU A 3 9.64 -1.67 7.94
N GLN A 4 9.80 -0.39 8.28
CA GLN A 4 9.17 0.19 9.46
C GLN A 4 7.66 0.28 9.28
N ALA A 5 7.19 0.67 8.10
CA ALA A 5 5.76 0.69 7.78
C ALA A 5 5.14 -0.71 7.88
N CYS A 6 5.86 -1.74 7.43
CA CYS A 6 5.44 -3.13 7.57
C CYS A 6 5.38 -3.58 9.03
N THR A 7 6.42 -3.30 9.80
CA THR A 7 6.50 -3.65 11.23
C THR A 7 5.46 -2.91 12.06
N ALA A 8 5.14 -1.66 11.70
CA ALA A 8 4.14 -0.84 12.38
C ALA A 8 2.71 -1.03 11.83
N GLN A 9 2.51 -1.91 10.83
CA GLN A 9 1.24 -2.04 10.10
C GLN A 9 0.67 -0.68 9.66
N TRP A 10 1.54 0.20 9.19
CA TRP A 10 1.15 1.53 8.75
C TRP A 10 0.20 1.44 7.55
N GLN A 11 -0.88 2.19 7.68
CA GLN A 11 -1.86 2.41 6.63
C GLN A 11 -1.43 3.64 5.85
N LEU A 12 -0.92 3.41 4.65
CA LEU A 12 -0.46 4.45 3.75
C LEU A 12 -1.62 4.87 2.84
N THR A 13 -1.69 6.15 2.50
CA THR A 13 -2.63 6.60 1.47
C THR A 13 -2.12 6.29 0.07
N THR A 14 -2.99 6.35 -0.93
CA THR A 14 -2.58 6.24 -2.35
C THR A 14 -1.45 7.21 -2.70
N GLU A 15 -1.48 8.44 -2.18
CA GLU A 15 -0.41 9.42 -2.37
C GLU A 15 0.89 9.01 -1.69
N GLU A 16 0.85 8.54 -0.44
CA GLU A 16 2.07 8.09 0.23
C GLU A 16 2.69 6.88 -0.46
N VAL A 17 1.87 5.92 -0.92
CA VAL A 17 2.35 4.79 -1.71
C VAL A 17 2.97 5.27 -3.02
N GLU A 18 2.38 6.26 -3.70
CA GLU A 18 2.95 6.88 -4.90
C GLU A 18 4.27 7.60 -4.61
N GLN A 19 4.39 8.32 -3.51
CA GLN A 19 5.63 9.00 -3.12
C GLN A 19 6.74 8.00 -2.72
N LEU A 20 6.38 6.94 -1.99
CA LEU A 20 7.31 5.90 -1.56
C LEU A 20 7.81 5.04 -2.71
N LEU A 21 6.92 4.67 -3.63
CA LEU A 21 7.23 3.76 -4.74
C LEU A 21 7.57 4.47 -6.05
N GLY A 22 7.33 5.79 -6.12
CA GLY A 22 7.35 6.58 -7.35
C GLY A 22 6.29 6.16 -8.38
N VAL A 23 5.33 5.31 -7.98
CA VAL A 23 4.35 4.69 -8.89
C VAL A 23 2.98 4.70 -8.25
N ARG A 24 1.99 5.21 -8.99
CA ARG A 24 0.58 5.13 -8.61
C ARG A 24 0.15 3.68 -8.48
N PRO A 25 -0.26 3.21 -7.28
CA PRO A 25 -0.86 1.89 -7.15
C PRO A 25 -2.18 1.88 -7.92
N LYS A 26 -2.22 1.14 -9.02
CA LYS A 26 -3.43 0.92 -9.81
C LYS A 26 -4.03 -0.39 -9.33
N CYS A 27 -5.13 -0.33 -8.59
CA CYS A 27 -5.96 -1.51 -8.35
C CYS A 27 -7.11 -1.50 -9.35
N HIS A 28 -7.28 -2.61 -10.07
CA HIS A 28 -8.53 -2.86 -10.78
C HIS A 28 -9.68 -3.00 -9.77
N VAL A 29 -10.92 -2.75 -10.22
CA VAL A 29 -12.13 -2.80 -9.39
C VAL A 29 -12.30 -4.12 -8.61
N HIS A 30 -11.70 -5.21 -9.09
CA HIS A 30 -11.73 -6.53 -8.46
C HIS A 30 -10.45 -6.92 -7.71
N GLU A 31 -9.40 -6.11 -7.78
CA GLU A 31 -8.16 -6.34 -7.06
C GLU A 31 -8.11 -5.43 -5.85
N THR A 32 -7.71 -6.01 -4.71
CA THR A 32 -7.52 -5.28 -3.44
C THR A 32 -6.07 -5.35 -2.99
N THR A 33 -5.20 -6.02 -3.74
CA THR A 33 -3.78 -6.18 -3.44
C THR A 33 -2.94 -5.65 -4.59
N PHE A 34 -1.92 -4.88 -4.25
CA PHE A 34 -0.94 -4.35 -5.17
C PHE A 34 0.44 -4.86 -4.76
N TYR A 35 1.10 -5.62 -5.64
CA TYR A 35 2.41 -6.21 -5.35
C TYR A 35 3.52 -5.38 -5.99
N ARG A 36 4.61 -5.20 -5.25
CA ARG A 36 5.82 -4.53 -5.71
C ARG A 36 7.05 -5.27 -5.21
N GLY A 37 7.57 -6.20 -6.02
CA GLY A 37 8.68 -7.06 -5.63
C GLY A 37 8.30 -7.88 -4.40
N GLU A 38 9.07 -7.73 -3.32
CA GLU A 38 8.86 -8.39 -2.01
C GLU A 38 7.80 -7.69 -1.12
N TRP A 39 7.15 -6.65 -1.63
CA TRP A 39 6.15 -5.88 -0.88
C TRP A 39 4.76 -6.10 -1.44
N CYS A 40 3.77 -6.23 -0.56
CA CYS A 40 2.35 -6.28 -0.89
C CYS A 40 1.62 -5.16 -0.16
N PHE A 41 0.84 -4.40 -0.91
CA PHE A 41 0.01 -3.31 -0.43
C PHE A 41 -1.43 -3.78 -0.53
N THR A 42 -2.04 -4.09 0.60
CA THR A 42 -3.43 -4.53 0.66
C THR A 42 -4.32 -3.35 0.97
N LYS A 43 -5.34 -3.12 0.16
CA LYS A 43 -6.39 -2.15 0.43
C LYS A 43 -7.18 -2.59 1.66
N VAL A 44 -6.93 -1.94 2.79
CA VAL A 44 -7.60 -2.23 4.07
C VAL A 44 -8.76 -1.29 4.36
N GLY A 45 -8.95 -0.26 3.53
CA GLY A 45 -10.08 0.65 3.67
C GLY A 45 -9.86 1.96 2.93
N LYS A 46 -10.36 3.04 3.53
CA LYS A 46 -10.19 4.42 3.07
C LYS A 46 -9.64 5.24 4.22
N LEU A 47 -8.62 6.03 3.96
CA LEU A 47 -8.03 6.95 4.93
C LEU A 47 -8.38 8.36 4.45
N GLY A 48 -9.43 8.93 5.05
CA GLY A 48 -10.06 10.16 4.59
C GLY A 48 -10.71 9.99 3.20
N THR A 49 -10.24 10.76 2.22
CA THR A 49 -10.70 10.72 0.82
C THR A 49 -9.93 9.71 -0.03
N GLN A 50 -8.85 9.14 0.51
CA GLN A 50 -7.93 8.27 -0.22
C GLN A 50 -8.10 6.81 0.19
N THR A 51 -7.55 5.91 -0.62
CA THR A 51 -7.54 4.49 -0.27
C THR A 51 -6.45 4.21 0.76
N ALA A 52 -6.80 3.47 1.82
CA ALA A 52 -5.86 3.02 2.84
C ALA A 52 -5.20 1.71 2.39
N TRP A 53 -3.88 1.71 2.33
CA TRP A 53 -3.05 0.59 1.91
C TRP A 53 -2.19 0.12 3.08
N GLN A 54 -2.35 -1.13 3.45
CA GLN A 54 -1.49 -1.76 4.43
C GLN A 54 -0.33 -2.44 3.73
N VAL A 55 0.89 -2.08 4.10
CA VAL A 55 2.11 -2.74 3.63
C VAL A 55 2.31 -4.06 4.37
N SER A 56 2.67 -5.09 3.62
CA SER A 56 3.05 -6.40 4.13
C SER A 56 4.21 -6.94 3.29
N LYS A 57 5.20 -7.55 3.90
CA LYS A 57 6.30 -8.19 3.17
C LYS A 57 5.84 -9.57 2.73
N VAL A 58 5.89 -9.84 1.43
CA VAL A 58 5.62 -11.16 0.85
C VAL A 58 6.97 -11.79 0.61
N ASN A 59 7.35 -12.67 1.52
CA ASN A 59 8.62 -13.39 1.50
C ASN A 59 8.52 -14.68 0.71
#